data_AF-A0A2E8UUY6-F1
#
_entry.id   AF-A0A2E8UUY6-F1
#
_cell.length_a   1.000
_cell.length_b   1.000
_cell.length_c   1.000
_cell.angle_alpha   90.00
_cell.angle_beta   90.00
_cell.angle_gamma   90.00
#
_symmetry.space_group_name_H-M   'P 1'
#
loop_
_entity.id
_entity.type
_entity.pdbx_description
1 polymer ?
#
loop_
_entity_poly.entity_id
_entity_poly.type
_entity_poly.pdbx_seq_one_letter_code
_entity_poly.pdbx_strand_id
1 'polypeptide(L)'
;MAKVKIENKIVGYRVSTEEKPQVNEAPEQITQEEPNVVRMHERLERPEMLRGTTYKIKPPVSDHAMYITINDIVLNQDTEHEKFRPYEIFINSKNLDHYQWIVALTRVLSAVFRKGGDVAFLVEELKAVFDPKGGYFAGEGKFMPSIIAELGYVIERHFKYIGIIGEPILDEHQQKLIEEKRQEFENQSKQQDAFVNTEFPEGSKLCGQCNTVAMVLMDGCETCLNCGYSKCG
;
A
#
# COMPACT_ATOMS: atom_id res chain seq x y z
N MET A 1 40.05 -51.65 43.73
CA MET A 1 38.67 -51.94 43.26
C MET A 1 38.40 -53.42 43.48
N ALA A 2 37.44 -53.77 44.33
CA ALA A 2 37.11 -55.16 44.64
C ALA A 2 36.24 -55.76 43.53
N LYS A 3 36.63 -56.93 43.01
CA LYS A 3 35.87 -57.66 42.00
C LYS A 3 34.71 -58.41 42.67
N VAL A 4 33.48 -58.00 42.40
CA VAL A 4 32.28 -58.75 42.79
C VAL A 4 32.09 -59.91 41.79
N LYS A 5 32.12 -61.15 42.28
CA LYS A 5 31.76 -62.34 41.50
C LYS A 5 30.27 -62.64 41.72
N ILE A 6 29.54 -62.83 40.62
CA ILE A 6 28.13 -63.18 40.63
C ILE A 6 28.05 -64.69 40.40
N GLU A 7 27.58 -65.43 41.41
CA GLU A 7 27.59 -66.90 41.40
C GLU A 7 26.36 -67.51 40.71
N ASN A 8 25.36 -66.69 40.34
CA ASN A 8 24.12 -67.15 39.74
C ASN A 8 23.84 -66.50 38.38
N LYS A 9 23.12 -67.21 37.51
CA LYS A 9 22.83 -66.78 36.14
C LYS A 9 21.83 -65.62 36.15
N ILE A 10 22.24 -64.45 35.68
CA ILE A 10 21.38 -63.26 35.56
C ILE A 10 20.42 -63.46 34.37
N VAL A 11 19.13 -63.63 34.65
CA VAL A 11 18.08 -63.86 33.63
C VAL A 11 17.31 -62.59 33.22
N GLY A 12 17.77 -61.41 33.65
CA GLY A 12 17.26 -60.11 33.21
C GLY A 12 17.93 -58.95 33.94
N TYR A 13 18.07 -57.79 33.27
CA TYR A 13 18.60 -56.55 33.85
C TYR A 13 17.76 -55.34 33.41
N ARG A 14 17.69 -54.31 34.26
CA ARG A 14 17.06 -53.02 33.97
C ARG A 14 17.94 -51.91 34.54
N VAL A 15 18.22 -50.87 33.76
CA VAL A 15 19.03 -49.73 34.18
C VAL A 15 18.11 -48.66 34.74
N SER A 16 18.26 -48.33 36.03
CA SER A 16 17.60 -47.18 36.65
C SER A 16 18.56 -46.00 36.66
N THR A 17 18.30 -44.98 35.86
CA THR A 17 18.83 -43.64 36.12
C THR A 17 17.96 -43.02 37.20
N GLU A 18 18.48 -43.02 38.43
CA GLU A 18 17.87 -42.38 39.60
C GLU A 18 17.88 -40.85 39.44
N GLU A 19 16.89 -40.17 40.02
CA GLU A 19 17.23 -39.11 40.97
C GLU A 19 16.26 -39.11 42.15
N LYS A 20 16.85 -39.09 43.33
CA LYS A 20 16.27 -39.19 44.67
C LYS A 20 15.98 -37.79 45.24
N PRO A 21 15.17 -37.69 46.31
CA PRO A 21 14.53 -36.44 46.75
C PRO A 21 15.47 -35.58 47.61
N GLN A 22 15.43 -34.27 47.41
CA GLN A 22 15.88 -33.27 48.38
C GLN A 22 14.87 -32.12 48.45
N VAL A 23 14.39 -31.89 49.68
CA VAL A 23 13.67 -30.68 50.11
C VAL A 23 14.59 -29.49 49.91
N ASN A 24 14.14 -28.44 49.21
CA ASN A 24 14.65 -27.08 49.34
C ASN A 24 13.59 -26.07 48.88
N GLU A 25 13.51 -25.01 49.68
CA GLU A 25 12.71 -23.78 49.63
C GLU A 25 12.16 -23.40 48.25
N ALA A 26 10.86 -23.03 48.23
CA ALA A 26 10.21 -22.46 47.07
C ALA A 26 10.94 -21.19 46.60
N PRO A 27 11.46 -21.15 45.37
CA PRO A 27 11.58 -19.88 44.67
C PRO A 27 10.16 -19.49 44.27
N GLU A 28 9.71 -18.31 44.71
CA GLU A 28 8.59 -17.62 44.07
C GLU A 28 8.90 -17.51 42.57
N GLN A 29 8.37 -18.46 41.80
CA GLN A 29 8.26 -18.29 40.36
C GLN A 29 7.20 -17.24 40.17
N ILE A 30 7.66 -16.01 39.95
CA ILE A 30 6.91 -15.00 39.22
C ILE A 30 6.55 -15.65 37.88
N THR A 31 5.36 -16.24 37.81
CA THR A 31 4.71 -16.54 36.54
C THR A 31 4.46 -15.19 35.90
N GLN A 32 5.43 -14.74 35.09
CA GLN A 32 5.12 -13.82 34.02
C GLN A 32 4.16 -14.58 33.12
N GLU A 33 2.86 -14.34 33.32
CA GLU A 33 1.84 -14.70 32.35
C GLU A 33 2.24 -14.01 31.04
N GLU A 34 2.89 -14.75 30.13
CA GLU A 34 3.00 -14.27 28.76
C GLU A 34 1.57 -14.03 28.27
N PRO A 35 1.22 -12.81 27.82
CA PRO A 35 -0.13 -12.53 27.36
C PRO A 35 -0.46 -13.53 26.25
N ASN A 36 -1.63 -14.16 26.33
CA ASN A 36 -2.10 -15.12 25.33
C ASN A 36 -2.42 -14.38 24.02
N VAL A 37 -1.38 -14.04 23.26
CA VAL A 37 -1.47 -13.29 22.01
C VAL A 37 -1.89 -14.24 20.90
N VAL A 38 -3.16 -14.15 20.52
CA VAL A 38 -3.74 -14.84 19.37
C VAL A 38 -3.12 -14.30 18.09
N ARG A 39 -2.65 -15.22 17.26
CA ARG A 39 -2.12 -14.95 15.91
C ARG A 39 -3.05 -15.51 14.85
N MET A 40 -2.96 -14.94 13.65
CA MET A 40 -3.70 -15.44 12.51
C MET A 40 -3.17 -16.82 12.08
N HIS A 41 -4.06 -17.80 11.97
CA HIS A 41 -3.77 -19.16 11.49
C HIS A 41 -5.03 -19.84 10.93
N GLU A 42 -4.86 -20.92 10.17
CA GLU A 42 -5.96 -21.64 9.48
C GLU A 42 -7.10 -22.13 10.39
N ARG A 43 -6.82 -22.42 11.66
CA ARG A 43 -7.81 -22.91 12.63
C ARG A 43 -8.60 -21.81 13.32
N LEU A 44 -8.36 -20.54 12.98
CA LEU A 44 -9.02 -19.42 13.62
C LEU A 44 -10.45 -19.35 13.08
N GLU A 45 -11.43 -19.49 13.97
CA GLU A 45 -12.85 -19.48 13.59
C GLU A 45 -13.26 -18.10 13.08
N ARG A 46 -14.11 -18.09 12.05
CA ARG A 46 -14.64 -16.84 11.49
C ARG A 46 -15.56 -16.18 12.52
N PRO A 47 -15.28 -14.94 12.96
CA PRO A 47 -16.17 -14.23 13.87
C PRO A 47 -17.51 -13.88 13.20
N GLU A 48 -18.51 -13.58 14.01
CA GLU A 48 -19.85 -13.19 13.51
C GLU A 48 -19.82 -11.88 12.73
N MET A 49 -18.96 -10.95 13.13
CA MET A 49 -18.81 -9.63 12.52
C MET A 49 -17.37 -9.39 12.07
N LEU A 50 -17.21 -8.79 10.90
CA LEU A 50 -15.94 -8.32 10.35
C LEU A 50 -16.08 -6.85 9.91
N ARG A 51 -14.98 -6.10 9.97
CA ARG A 51 -14.95 -4.71 9.50
C ARG A 51 -14.54 -4.68 8.03
N GLY A 52 -15.41 -4.20 7.16
CA GLY A 52 -15.15 -4.12 5.71
C GLY A 52 -14.75 -2.72 5.24
N THR A 53 -13.77 -2.65 4.34
CA THR A 53 -13.45 -1.44 3.57
C THR A 53 -13.58 -1.72 2.07
N THR A 54 -14.36 -0.90 1.36
CA THR A 54 -14.56 -1.06 -0.09
C THR A 54 -13.84 0.03 -0.88
N TYR A 55 -13.08 -0.40 -1.89
CA TYR A 55 -12.34 0.42 -2.82
C TYR A 55 -12.89 0.28 -4.24
N LYS A 56 -12.80 1.35 -5.03
CA LYS A 56 -13.23 1.37 -6.43
C LYS A 56 -12.04 1.49 -7.37
N ILE A 57 -12.00 0.64 -8.38
CA ILE A 57 -11.09 0.72 -9.52
C ILE A 57 -11.94 0.96 -10.79
N LYS A 58 -11.58 1.95 -11.61
CA LYS A 58 -12.23 2.21 -12.90
C LYS A 58 -11.16 2.49 -13.97
N PRO A 59 -10.69 1.46 -14.69
CA PRO A 59 -9.74 1.65 -15.78
C PRO A 59 -10.36 2.50 -16.89
N PRO A 60 -9.60 3.39 -17.56
CA PRO A 60 -10.13 4.21 -18.67
C PRO A 60 -10.63 3.37 -19.84
N VAL A 61 -10.00 2.21 -20.04
CA VAL A 61 -10.28 1.28 -21.14
C VAL A 61 -11.48 0.35 -20.88
N SER A 62 -12.13 0.46 -19.72
CA SER A 62 -13.26 -0.39 -19.34
C SER A 62 -14.51 0.42 -19.00
N ASP A 63 -15.64 -0.03 -19.54
CA ASP A 63 -16.95 0.58 -19.27
C ASP A 63 -17.47 0.31 -17.85
N HIS A 64 -16.83 -0.60 -17.12
CA HIS A 64 -17.31 -1.08 -15.83
C HIS A 64 -16.25 -0.91 -14.74
N ALA A 65 -16.68 -0.35 -13.61
CA ALA A 65 -15.86 -0.29 -12.41
C ALA A 65 -15.84 -1.65 -11.70
N MET A 66 -14.74 -1.91 -11.01
CA MET A 66 -14.60 -3.01 -10.07
C MET A 66 -14.62 -2.46 -8.63
N TYR A 67 -15.25 -3.21 -7.74
CA TYR A 67 -15.33 -2.91 -6.32
C TYR A 67 -14.62 -4.00 -5.52
N ILE A 68 -13.65 -3.60 -4.72
CA ILE A 68 -12.78 -4.47 -3.95
C ILE A 68 -13.12 -4.24 -2.49
N THR A 69 -13.70 -5.23 -1.82
CA THR A 69 -14.00 -5.16 -0.39
C THR A 69 -13.03 -6.05 0.36
N ILE A 70 -12.28 -5.48 1.30
CA ILE A 70 -11.40 -6.23 2.20
C ILE A 70 -12.01 -6.17 3.58
N ASN A 71 -12.25 -7.35 4.16
CA ASN A 71 -12.79 -7.51 5.50
C ASN A 71 -11.67 -7.89 6.44
N ASP A 72 -11.56 -7.15 7.53
CA ASP A 72 -10.54 -7.31 8.57
C ASP A 72 -11.11 -7.99 9.80
N ILE A 73 -10.27 -8.82 10.42
CA ILE A 73 -10.47 -9.34 11.77
C ILE A 73 -9.64 -8.53 12.77
N VAL A 74 -10.20 -8.33 13.95
CA VAL A 74 -9.49 -7.78 15.11
C VAL A 74 -8.94 -8.93 15.93
N LEU A 75 -7.63 -8.98 16.11
CA LEU A 75 -6.96 -9.94 16.98
C LEU A 75 -6.60 -9.25 18.29
N ASN A 76 -6.74 -9.98 19.41
CA ASN A 76 -6.43 -9.50 20.76
C ASN A 76 -7.15 -8.19 21.09
N GLN A 77 -8.45 -8.14 20.78
CA GLN A 77 -9.30 -6.99 21.06
C GLN A 77 -9.22 -6.60 22.54
N ASP A 78 -9.23 -5.29 22.82
CA ASP A 78 -9.16 -4.72 24.17
C ASP A 78 -7.83 -5.02 24.92
N THR A 79 -6.76 -5.33 24.18
CA THR A 79 -5.41 -5.52 24.74
C THR A 79 -4.38 -4.60 24.07
N GLU A 80 -3.20 -4.45 24.68
CA GLU A 80 -2.05 -3.72 24.09
C GLU A 80 -1.56 -4.33 22.77
N HIS A 81 -1.99 -5.54 22.44
CA HIS A 81 -1.61 -6.26 21.23
C HIS A 81 -2.75 -6.30 20.19
N GLU A 82 -3.75 -5.42 20.32
CA GLU A 82 -4.82 -5.27 19.36
C GLU A 82 -4.26 -4.98 17.96
N LYS A 83 -4.60 -5.84 17.00
CA LYS A 83 -4.13 -5.71 15.61
C LYS A 83 -5.23 -6.08 14.64
N PHE A 84 -5.35 -5.28 13.58
CA PHE A 84 -6.18 -5.60 12.43
C PHE A 84 -5.40 -6.49 11.46
N ARG A 85 -6.04 -7.54 10.96
CA ARG A 85 -5.49 -8.40 9.92
C ARG A 85 -6.54 -8.62 8.83
N PRO A 86 -6.13 -8.66 7.55
CA PRO A 86 -7.06 -8.99 6.48
C PRO A 86 -7.51 -10.44 6.67
N TYR A 87 -8.81 -10.68 6.53
CA TYR A 87 -9.41 -11.99 6.69
C TYR A 87 -9.92 -12.53 5.35
N GLU A 88 -10.65 -11.71 4.59
CA GLU A 88 -11.21 -12.07 3.29
C GLU A 88 -11.27 -10.85 2.37
N ILE A 89 -11.23 -11.11 1.07
CA ILE A 89 -11.32 -10.09 0.02
C ILE A 89 -12.37 -10.52 -1.01
N PHE A 90 -13.21 -9.58 -1.42
CA PHE A 90 -14.20 -9.78 -2.47
C PHE A 90 -13.98 -8.78 -3.60
N ILE A 91 -13.93 -9.27 -4.83
CA ILE A 91 -13.80 -8.45 -6.03
C ILE A 91 -15.09 -8.61 -6.83
N ASN A 92 -15.84 -7.52 -6.99
CA ASN A 92 -17.08 -7.48 -7.73
C ASN A 92 -16.93 -6.60 -8.98
N SER A 93 -17.42 -7.08 -10.12
CA SER A 93 -17.43 -6.34 -11.38
C SER A 93 -18.69 -6.65 -12.17
N LYS A 94 -19.16 -5.68 -12.96
CA LYS A 94 -20.20 -5.91 -13.97
C LYS A 94 -19.62 -6.50 -15.27
N ASN A 95 -18.30 -6.44 -15.45
CA ASN A 95 -17.63 -7.01 -16.62
C ASN A 95 -17.50 -8.53 -16.47
N LEU A 96 -18.15 -9.29 -17.36
CA LEU A 96 -18.17 -10.74 -17.35
C LEU A 96 -16.90 -11.37 -17.94
N ASP A 97 -16.15 -10.66 -18.78
CA ASP A 97 -14.92 -11.16 -19.41
C ASP A 97 -13.86 -11.53 -18.37
N HIS A 98 -13.95 -10.88 -17.20
CA HIS A 98 -13.00 -11.02 -16.11
C HIS A 98 -13.45 -12.00 -15.02
N TYR A 99 -14.65 -12.58 -15.14
CA TYR A 99 -15.30 -13.31 -14.07
C TYR A 99 -14.47 -14.48 -13.53
N GLN A 100 -13.88 -15.30 -14.41
CA GLN A 100 -13.13 -16.50 -14.01
C GLN A 100 -11.92 -16.17 -13.13
N TRP A 101 -11.09 -15.20 -13.56
CA TRP A 101 -9.91 -14.82 -12.80
C TRP A 101 -10.28 -14.03 -11.54
N ILE A 102 -11.35 -13.23 -11.56
CA ILE A 102 -11.87 -12.52 -10.39
C ILE A 102 -12.27 -13.52 -9.29
N VAL A 103 -13.00 -14.58 -9.65
CA VAL A 103 -13.41 -15.63 -8.72
C VAL A 103 -12.20 -16.40 -8.20
N ALA A 104 -11.24 -16.73 -9.06
CA ALA A 104 -10.02 -17.42 -8.66
C ALA A 104 -9.18 -16.58 -7.69
N LEU A 105 -8.92 -15.31 -7.99
CA LEU A 105 -8.14 -14.41 -7.13
C LEU A 105 -8.82 -14.16 -5.79
N THR A 106 -10.13 -13.91 -5.79
CA THR A 106 -10.93 -13.75 -4.56
C THR A 106 -10.75 -14.94 -3.62
N ARG A 107 -10.82 -16.17 -4.16
CA ARG A 107 -10.65 -17.40 -3.38
C ARG A 107 -9.22 -17.59 -2.86
N VAL A 108 -8.22 -17.40 -3.73
CA VAL A 108 -6.80 -17.60 -3.39
C VAL A 108 -6.34 -16.57 -2.37
N LEU A 109 -6.61 -15.29 -2.60
CA LEU A 109 -6.21 -14.22 -1.68
C LEU A 109 -6.89 -14.38 -0.31
N SER A 110 -8.20 -14.67 -0.28
CA SER A 110 -8.89 -14.95 0.99
C SER A 110 -8.38 -16.21 1.69
N ALA A 111 -7.92 -17.21 0.95
CA ALA A 111 -7.26 -18.37 1.56
C ALA A 111 -5.93 -17.97 2.20
N VAL A 112 -5.09 -17.21 1.49
CA VAL A 112 -3.79 -16.75 2.03
C VAL A 112 -3.99 -15.85 3.25
N PHE A 113 -4.95 -14.92 3.22
CA PHE A 113 -5.29 -14.07 4.37
C PHE A 113 -5.69 -14.89 5.60
N ARG A 114 -6.51 -15.94 5.42
CA ARG A 114 -6.89 -16.85 6.51
C ARG A 114 -5.74 -17.70 7.05
N LYS A 115 -4.76 -18.05 6.22
CA LYS A 115 -3.55 -18.75 6.70
C LYS A 115 -2.73 -17.88 7.65
N GLY A 116 -2.79 -16.57 7.49
CA GLY A 116 -1.99 -15.62 8.27
C GLY A 116 -0.52 -15.62 7.84
N GLY A 117 0.35 -15.15 8.74
CA GLY A 117 1.77 -14.95 8.45
C GLY A 117 2.05 -13.60 7.78
N ASP A 118 3.17 -13.53 7.05
CA ASP A 118 3.48 -12.36 6.24
C ASP A 118 2.69 -12.42 4.92
N VAL A 119 1.67 -11.57 4.83
CA VAL A 119 0.83 -11.42 3.64
C VAL A 119 1.27 -10.24 2.77
N ALA A 120 2.22 -9.41 3.24
CA ALA A 120 2.64 -8.20 2.55
C ALA A 120 3.31 -8.51 1.20
N PHE A 121 3.96 -9.67 1.05
CA PHE A 121 4.57 -10.09 -0.21
C PHE A 121 3.57 -10.13 -1.38
N LEU A 122 2.29 -10.40 -1.12
CA LEU A 122 1.25 -10.44 -2.16
C LEU A 122 1.12 -9.10 -2.89
N VAL A 123 1.43 -7.99 -2.21
CA VAL A 123 1.39 -6.66 -2.83
C VAL A 123 2.37 -6.58 -3.99
N GLU A 124 3.61 -7.03 -3.79
CA GLU A 124 4.65 -6.96 -4.80
C GLU A 124 4.40 -7.96 -5.93
N GLU A 125 3.94 -9.17 -5.61
CA GLU A 125 3.55 -10.17 -6.60
C GLU A 125 2.43 -9.66 -7.53
N LEU A 126 1.41 -9.00 -6.98
CA LEU A 126 0.31 -8.46 -7.77
C LEU A 126 0.74 -7.25 -8.61
N LYS A 127 1.57 -6.35 -8.06
CA LYS A 127 2.12 -5.19 -8.80
C LYS A 127 3.01 -5.59 -9.97
N ALA A 128 3.68 -6.74 -9.89
CA ALA A 128 4.55 -7.26 -10.94
C ALA A 128 3.79 -7.83 -12.15
N VAL A 129 2.48 -8.06 -12.03
CA VAL A 129 1.65 -8.57 -13.14
C VAL A 129 1.41 -7.48 -14.17
N PHE A 130 1.77 -7.75 -15.43
CA PHE A 130 1.57 -6.84 -16.56
C PHE A 130 0.49 -7.34 -17.53
N ASP A 131 -0.19 -6.42 -18.21
CA ASP A 131 -1.11 -6.74 -19.31
C ASP A 131 -0.33 -6.75 -20.63
N PRO A 132 -0.37 -7.84 -21.43
CA PRO A 132 0.26 -7.88 -22.75
C PRO A 132 -0.20 -6.78 -23.72
N LYS A 133 -1.39 -6.23 -23.52
CA LYS A 133 -1.93 -5.12 -24.34
C LYS A 133 -1.34 -3.76 -23.97
N GLY A 134 -0.47 -3.71 -22.97
CA GLY A 134 0.02 -2.48 -22.36
C GLY A 134 -0.92 -2.03 -21.24
N GLY A 135 -0.32 -1.51 -20.18
CA GLY A 135 -1.05 -0.93 -19.04
C GLY A 135 -1.83 0.33 -19.40
N TYR A 136 -2.27 1.05 -18.38
CA TYR A 136 -3.04 2.29 -18.55
C TYR A 136 -2.69 3.30 -17.46
N PHE A 137 -3.00 4.56 -17.70
CA PHE A 137 -2.92 5.60 -16.68
C PHE A 137 -4.23 5.61 -15.90
N ALA A 138 -4.16 5.32 -14.60
CA ALA A 138 -5.29 5.42 -13.69
C ALA A 138 -5.37 6.83 -13.10
N GLY A 139 -6.60 7.28 -12.80
CA GLY A 139 -6.91 8.48 -12.00
C GLY A 139 -5.94 9.65 -12.17
N GLU A 140 -5.22 9.97 -11.09
CA GLU A 140 -4.24 11.06 -10.92
C GLU A 140 -3.01 11.00 -11.85
N GLY A 141 -3.13 10.38 -13.03
CA GLY A 141 -2.04 10.24 -13.99
C GLY A 141 -1.01 9.19 -13.59
N LYS A 142 -1.35 8.27 -12.68
CA LYS A 142 -0.44 7.19 -12.26
C LYS A 142 -0.52 6.02 -13.23
N PHE A 143 0.62 5.61 -13.77
CA PHE A 143 0.70 4.45 -14.65
C PHE A 143 0.47 3.14 -13.88
N MET A 144 -0.39 2.28 -14.43
CA MET A 144 -0.71 0.94 -13.94
C MET A 144 -0.38 -0.09 -15.03
N PRO A 145 0.57 -1.00 -14.78
CA PRO A 145 0.96 -2.03 -15.76
C PRO A 145 -0.17 -3.00 -16.16
N SER A 146 -1.12 -3.21 -15.26
CA SER A 146 -2.32 -4.03 -15.48
C SER A 146 -3.39 -3.70 -14.45
N ILE A 147 -4.60 -4.26 -14.64
CA ILE A 147 -5.66 -4.21 -13.63
C ILE A 147 -5.33 -5.00 -12.35
N ILE A 148 -4.49 -6.02 -12.47
CA ILE A 148 -4.01 -6.80 -11.33
C ILE A 148 -2.97 -6.00 -10.54
N ALA A 149 -2.13 -5.23 -11.22
CA ALA A 149 -1.21 -4.32 -10.56
C ALA A 149 -1.95 -3.22 -9.78
N GLU A 150 -3.03 -2.65 -10.36
CA GLU A 150 -3.87 -1.69 -9.64
C GLU A 150 -4.53 -2.32 -8.40
N LEU A 151 -4.97 -3.59 -8.47
CA LEU A 151 -5.43 -4.35 -7.30
C LEU A 151 -4.32 -4.47 -6.24
N GLY A 152 -3.08 -4.74 -6.64
CA GLY A 152 -1.92 -4.75 -5.75
C GLY A 152 -1.73 -3.41 -5.01
N TYR A 153 -1.86 -2.28 -5.70
CA TYR A 153 -1.84 -0.96 -5.08
C TYR A 153 -3.02 -0.71 -4.13
N VAL A 154 -4.21 -1.23 -4.43
CA VAL A 154 -5.37 -1.14 -3.52
C VAL A 154 -5.12 -1.92 -2.24
N ILE A 155 -4.58 -3.14 -2.35
CA ILE A 155 -4.24 -3.97 -1.19
C ILE A 155 -3.11 -3.32 -0.38
N GLU A 156 -2.10 -2.74 -1.03
CA GLU A 156 -1.05 -1.99 -0.35
C GLU A 156 -1.61 -0.83 0.48
N ARG A 157 -2.48 -0.01 -0.14
CA ARG A 157 -3.14 1.10 0.56
C ARG A 157 -3.92 0.60 1.76
N HIS A 158 -4.61 -0.52 1.63
CA HIS A 158 -5.33 -1.12 2.73
C HIS A 158 -4.38 -1.64 3.82
N PHE A 159 -3.28 -2.31 3.46
CA PHE A 159 -2.28 -2.79 4.42
C PHE A 159 -1.58 -1.67 5.18
N LYS A 160 -1.35 -0.51 4.54
CA LYS A 160 -0.90 0.71 5.23
C LYS A 160 -1.97 1.21 6.20
N TYR A 161 -3.22 1.25 5.76
CA TYR A 161 -4.35 1.69 6.59
C TYR A 161 -4.53 0.85 7.87
N ILE A 162 -4.34 -0.47 7.80
CA ILE A 162 -4.43 -1.37 8.96
C ILE A 162 -3.09 -1.59 9.69
N GLY A 163 -2.02 -0.88 9.29
CA GLY A 163 -0.72 -0.91 9.96
C GLY A 163 0.13 -2.18 9.72
N ILE A 164 -0.12 -2.94 8.66
CA ILE A 164 0.73 -4.07 8.24
C ILE A 164 2.00 -3.56 7.54
N ILE A 165 1.86 -2.57 6.67
CA ILE A 165 2.96 -1.94 5.95
C ILE A 165 3.16 -0.54 6.55
N GLY A 166 4.39 -0.22 6.97
CA GLY A 166 4.73 1.12 7.45
C GLY A 166 4.66 2.15 6.31
N GLU A 167 4.43 3.41 6.66
CA GLU A 167 4.61 4.48 5.69
C GLU A 167 6.08 4.55 5.24
N PRO A 168 6.35 4.81 3.95
CA PRO A 168 7.71 5.02 3.50
C PRO A 168 8.27 6.27 4.20
N ILE A 169 9.22 6.06 5.11
CA ILE A 169 9.94 7.16 5.76
C ILE A 169 10.92 7.70 4.72
N LEU A 170 10.57 8.84 4.11
CA LEU A 170 11.52 9.59 3.29
C LEU A 170 12.63 10.09 4.21
N ASP A 171 13.89 9.89 3.80
CA ASP A 171 15.04 10.42 4.51
C ASP A 171 14.95 11.95 4.62
N GLU A 172 15.48 12.55 5.69
CA GLU A 172 15.40 13.99 5.94
C GLU A 172 15.95 14.80 4.76
N HIS A 173 16.98 14.29 4.09
CA HIS A 173 17.55 14.88 2.89
C HIS A 173 16.57 14.87 1.70
N GLN A 174 15.84 13.77 1.50
CA GLN A 174 14.84 13.67 0.43
C GLN A 174 13.65 14.59 0.69
N GLN A 175 13.21 14.71 1.94
CA GLN A 175 12.14 15.62 2.32
C GLN A 175 12.53 17.08 2.05
N LYS A 176 13.75 17.49 2.45
CA LYS A 176 14.27 18.83 2.17
C LYS A 176 14.36 19.11 0.67
N LEU A 177 14.87 18.16 -0.12
CA LEU A 177 14.96 18.33 -1.57
C LEU A 177 13.59 18.50 -2.23
N ILE A 178 12.58 17.74 -1.81
CA ILE A 178 11.20 17.86 -2.34
C ILE A 178 10.63 19.23 -1.99
N GLU A 179 10.82 19.70 -0.76
CA GLU A 179 10.36 21.00 -0.31
C GLU A 179 11.05 22.14 -1.06
N GLU A 180 12.37 22.08 -1.22
CA GLU A 180 13.15 23.04 -2.02
C GLU A 180 12.63 23.10 -3.46
N LYS A 181 12.40 21.95 -4.11
CA LYS A 181 11.89 21.90 -5.49
C LYS A 181 10.45 22.40 -5.61
N ARG A 182 9.60 22.13 -4.61
CA ARG A 182 8.24 22.67 -4.54
C ARG A 182 8.27 24.19 -4.42
N GLN A 183 9.11 24.72 -3.52
CA GLN A 183 9.29 26.16 -3.35
C GLN A 183 9.86 26.83 -4.60
N GLU A 184 10.84 26.23 -5.27
CA GLU A 184 11.35 26.71 -6.55
C GLU A 184 10.24 26.80 -7.61
N PHE A 185 9.40 25.76 -7.74
CA PHE A 185 8.28 25.76 -8.68
C PHE A 185 7.22 26.81 -8.35
N GLU A 186 6.81 26.92 -7.08
CA GLU A 186 5.86 27.94 -6.64
C GLU A 186 6.40 29.36 -6.82
N ASN A 187 7.71 29.57 -6.61
CA ASN A 187 8.36 30.86 -6.83
C ASN A 187 8.49 31.17 -8.33
N GLN A 188 8.75 30.18 -9.19
CA GLN A 188 8.72 30.35 -10.65
C GLN A 188 7.31 30.69 -11.16
N SER A 189 6.27 30.03 -10.64
CA SER A 189 4.88 30.33 -10.97
C SER A 189 4.48 31.74 -10.54
N LYS A 190 4.86 32.17 -9.32
CA LYS A 190 4.64 33.54 -8.83
C LYS A 190 5.41 34.59 -9.65
N GLN A 191 6.61 34.27 -10.13
CA GLN A 191 7.35 35.16 -11.02
C GLN A 191 6.68 35.28 -12.39
N GLN A 192 6.13 34.19 -12.94
CA GLN A 192 5.35 34.27 -14.19
C GLN A 192 4.10 35.15 -14.03
N ASP A 193 3.35 35.01 -12.93
CA ASP A 193 2.18 35.86 -12.67
C ASP A 193 2.54 37.33 -12.40
N ALA A 194 3.70 37.61 -11.78
CA ALA A 194 4.16 38.98 -11.53
C ALA A 194 4.67 39.72 -12.78
N PHE A 195 5.06 39.00 -13.84
CA PHE A 195 5.38 39.60 -15.15
C PHE A 195 4.14 39.75 -16.06
N VAL A 196 3.01 39.10 -15.72
CA VAL A 196 1.71 39.37 -16.32
C VAL A 196 1.00 40.46 -15.51
N ASN A 197 1.60 41.65 -15.45
CA ASN A 197 0.81 42.86 -15.19
C ASN A 197 -0.19 42.99 -16.36
N THR A 198 -1.45 42.64 -16.11
CA THR A 198 -2.56 42.69 -17.06
C THR A 198 -2.96 44.14 -17.33
N GLU A 199 -2.08 44.93 -17.95
CA GLU A 199 -2.47 46.19 -18.61
C GLU A 199 -3.05 45.93 -20.02
N PHE A 200 -2.83 44.73 -20.57
CA PHE A 200 -3.25 44.35 -21.91
C PHE A 200 -4.04 43.03 -21.92
N PRO A 201 -4.94 42.80 -22.91
CA PRO A 201 -5.82 41.65 -22.94
C PRO A 201 -5.10 40.30 -22.93
N GLU A 202 -5.70 39.30 -22.28
CA GLU A 202 -5.22 37.92 -22.32
C GLU A 202 -5.12 37.41 -23.77
N GLY A 203 -4.01 36.74 -24.10
CA GLY A 203 -3.71 36.30 -25.46
C GLY A 203 -2.94 37.31 -26.32
N SER A 204 -2.52 38.44 -25.75
CA SER A 204 -1.60 39.37 -26.42
C SER A 204 -0.25 38.73 -26.73
N LYS A 205 0.30 38.99 -27.93
CA LYS A 205 1.63 38.52 -28.35
C LYS A 205 2.72 39.58 -28.06
N LEU A 206 3.98 39.17 -28.10
CA LEU A 206 5.13 40.07 -27.98
C LEU A 206 5.24 41.00 -29.19
N CYS A 207 5.33 42.32 -28.96
CA CYS A 207 5.63 43.30 -30.00
C CYS A 207 7.12 43.32 -30.32
N GLY A 208 7.49 43.17 -31.61
CA GLY A 208 8.89 43.23 -32.03
C GLY A 208 9.52 44.64 -32.02
N GLN A 209 8.74 45.70 -31.84
CA GLN A 209 9.25 47.09 -31.84
C GLN A 209 9.50 47.62 -30.43
N CYS A 210 8.58 47.39 -29.48
CA CYS A 210 8.71 47.85 -28.09
C CYS A 210 8.96 46.73 -27.08
N ASN A 211 9.08 45.47 -27.52
CA ASN A 211 9.32 44.28 -26.69
C ASN A 211 8.32 44.09 -25.54
N THR A 212 7.11 44.63 -25.68
CA THR A 212 6.02 44.49 -24.70
C THR A 212 4.98 43.49 -25.20
N VAL A 213 4.41 42.69 -24.30
CA VAL A 213 3.35 41.69 -24.61
C VAL A 213 2.00 42.39 -24.76
N ALA A 214 1.82 43.10 -25.87
CA ALA A 214 0.68 43.98 -26.11
C ALA A 214 0.16 43.93 -27.57
N MET A 215 0.57 42.94 -28.38
CA MET A 215 0.09 42.79 -29.77
C MET A 215 -1.21 41.99 -29.80
N VAL A 216 -2.25 42.55 -30.41
CA VAL A 216 -3.56 41.90 -30.60
C VAL A 216 -3.97 41.98 -32.07
N LEU A 217 -4.86 41.08 -32.51
CA LEU A 217 -5.44 41.14 -33.86
C LEU A 217 -6.65 42.07 -33.83
N MET A 218 -6.55 43.25 -34.46
CA MET A 218 -7.64 44.20 -34.61
C MET A 218 -7.81 44.56 -36.09
N ASP A 219 -9.06 44.61 -36.56
CA ASP A 219 -9.40 44.98 -37.94
C ASP A 219 -8.64 44.20 -39.03
N GLY A 220 -8.34 42.93 -38.74
CA GLY A 220 -7.63 42.03 -39.66
C GLY A 220 -6.11 42.20 -39.69
N CYS A 221 -5.53 43.07 -38.85
CA CYS A 221 -4.09 43.25 -38.72
C CYS A 221 -3.59 43.07 -37.27
N GLU A 222 -2.32 42.69 -37.09
CA GLU A 222 -1.71 42.65 -35.76
C GLU A 222 -1.24 44.05 -35.36
N THR A 223 -1.77 44.60 -34.25
CA THR A 223 -1.52 45.97 -33.75
C THR A 223 -1.11 45.96 -32.27
N CYS A 224 -0.11 46.77 -31.92
CA CYS A 224 0.40 46.92 -30.56
C CYS A 224 -0.39 47.97 -29.77
N LEU A 225 -1.00 47.58 -28.65
CA LEU A 225 -1.70 48.49 -27.75
C LEU A 225 -0.76 49.37 -26.90
N ASN A 226 0.53 49.04 -26.84
CA ASN A 226 1.51 49.81 -26.08
C ASN A 226 2.20 50.92 -26.90
N CYS A 227 2.57 50.64 -28.15
CA CYS A 227 3.34 51.59 -28.99
C CYS A 227 2.68 51.93 -30.34
N GLY A 228 1.49 51.40 -30.63
CA GLY A 228 0.74 51.71 -31.86
C GLY A 228 1.25 51.05 -33.15
N TYR A 229 2.30 50.22 -33.09
CA TYR A 229 2.84 49.51 -34.25
C TYR A 229 1.82 48.55 -34.87
N SER A 230 1.64 48.60 -36.20
CA SER A 230 0.80 47.68 -36.96
C SER A 230 1.59 47.00 -38.07
N LYS A 231 1.35 45.71 -38.33
CA LYS A 231 2.02 45.00 -39.44
C LYS A 231 1.56 45.43 -40.83
N CYS A 232 0.46 46.19 -40.94
CA CYS A 232 -0.16 46.53 -42.21
C CYS A 232 -0.04 48.01 -42.59
N GLY A 233 0.65 48.83 -41.78
CA GLY A 233 0.87 50.25 -42.06
C GLY A 233 1.22 51.04 -40.81
#